data_AF-A0A956D1U5-F1
#
_entry.id   AF-A0A956D1U5-F1
#
_cell.length_a   1.000
_cell.length_b   1.000
_cell.length_c   1.000
_cell.angle_alpha   90.00
_cell.angle_beta   90.00
_cell.angle_gamma   90.00
#
_symmetry.space_group_name_H-M   'P 1'
#
loop_
_entity.id
_entity.type
_entity.pdbx_description
1 polymer ?
#
loop_
_entity_poly.entity_id
_entity_poly.type
_entity_poly.pdbx_seq_one_letter_code
_entity_poly.pdbx_strand_id
1 'polypeptide(L)'
;MRLGALLSAVTVWSIPALAFACPVCFDANEANRDAYLGTTILLSLLPLAFIGGVLLVLRKRAREREKAHETSPIRLSTPGDFSICNVTDDAR
;
A
#
# COMPACT_ATOMS: atom_id res chain seq x y z
N MET A 1 -7.28 0.80 34.55
CA MET A 1 -8.27 1.39 33.61
C MET A 1 -7.94 1.11 32.14
N ARG A 2 -6.68 1.23 31.67
CA ARG A 2 -6.33 0.92 30.27
C ARG A 2 -6.49 -0.55 29.86
N LEU A 3 -6.28 -1.50 30.78
CA LEU A 3 -6.42 -2.93 30.51
C LEU A 3 -7.86 -3.34 30.15
N GLY A 4 -8.87 -2.74 30.80
CA GLY A 4 -10.27 -3.00 30.50
C GLY A 4 -10.70 -2.49 29.13
N ALA A 5 -10.19 -1.33 28.71
CA ALA A 5 -10.43 -0.78 27.37
C ALA A 5 -9.74 -1.60 26.27
N LEU A 6 -8.55 -2.15 26.56
CA LEU A 6 -7.86 -3.07 25.64
C LEU A 6 -8.64 -4.40 25.51
N LEU A 7 -9.14 -4.95 26.61
CA LEU A 7 -9.96 -6.17 26.61
C LEU A 7 -11.27 -5.99 25.85
N SER A 8 -11.97 -4.87 26.03
CA SER A 8 -13.21 -4.58 25.30
C SER A 8 -12.96 -4.32 23.81
N ALA A 9 -11.88 -3.63 23.45
CA ALA A 9 -11.50 -3.42 22.06
C ALA A 9 -11.18 -4.74 21.34
N VAL A 10 -10.47 -5.66 22.00
CA VAL A 10 -10.13 -6.98 21.44
C VAL A 10 -11.38 -7.84 21.23
N THR A 11 -12.32 -7.81 22.18
CA THR A 11 -13.58 -8.55 22.04
C THR A 11 -14.42 -7.99 20.89
N VAL A 12 -14.61 -6.67 20.80
CA VAL A 12 -15.38 -6.04 19.70
C VAL A 12 -14.76 -6.33 18.33
N TRP A 13 -13.44 -6.35 18.22
CA TRP A 13 -12.75 -6.68 16.96
C TRP A 13 -12.94 -8.14 16.54
N SER A 14 -13.05 -9.06 17.50
CA SER A 14 -13.08 -10.50 17.23
C SER A 14 -14.48 -11.05 16.95
N ILE A 15 -15.54 -10.35 17.35
CA ILE A 15 -16.95 -10.78 17.15
C ILE A 15 -17.31 -11.09 15.69
N PRO A 16 -17.00 -10.25 14.69
CA PRO A 16 -17.40 -10.53 13.30
C PRO A 16 -16.68 -11.75 12.71
N ALA A 17 -15.45 -12.05 13.17
CA ALA A 17 -14.69 -13.20 12.72
C ALA A 17 -15.29 -14.54 13.19
N LEU A 18 -15.93 -14.57 14.36
CA LEU A 18 -16.59 -15.78 14.88
C LEU A 18 -18.00 -15.99 14.33
N ALA A 19 -18.68 -14.92 13.90
CA ALA A 19 -20.09 -14.97 13.50
C ALA A 19 -20.33 -15.40 12.04
N PHE A 20 -19.28 -15.63 11.24
CA PHE A 20 -19.36 -15.90 9.80
C PHE A 20 -20.18 -14.87 8.99
N ALA A 21 -20.44 -13.70 9.58
CA ALA A 21 -21.20 -12.62 8.99
C ALA A 21 -20.30 -11.72 8.15
N CYS A 22 -20.88 -11.04 7.16
CA CYS A 22 -20.17 -10.02 6.42
C CYS A 22 -19.71 -8.90 7.39
N PRO A 23 -18.42 -8.51 7.42
CA PRO A 23 -17.87 -7.59 8.43
C PRO A 23 -18.44 -6.17 8.37
N VAL A 24 -19.12 -5.82 7.27
CA VAL A 24 -19.71 -4.48 7.06
C VAL A 24 -21.22 -4.51 7.22
N CYS A 25 -21.88 -5.57 6.74
CA CYS A 25 -23.34 -5.66 6.73
C CYS A 25 -23.90 -6.34 7.98
N PHE A 26 -23.07 -7.06 8.74
CA PHE A 26 -23.47 -7.94 9.85
C PHE A 26 -24.54 -8.97 9.48
N ASP A 27 -24.61 -9.31 8.20
CA ASP A 27 -25.55 -10.24 7.63
C ASP A 27 -24.89 -11.61 7.44
N ALA A 28 -25.61 -12.67 7.79
CA ALA A 28 -25.11 -14.06 7.75
C ALA A 28 -25.27 -14.71 6.37
N ASN A 29 -25.79 -13.99 5.37
CA ASN A 29 -25.92 -14.49 4.02
C ASN A 29 -24.55 -14.68 3.35
N GLU A 30 -24.31 -15.89 2.88
CA GLU A 30 -23.06 -16.29 2.23
C GLU A 30 -22.77 -15.50 0.94
N ALA A 31 -23.79 -15.20 0.14
CA ALA A 31 -23.62 -14.43 -1.09
C ALA A 31 -23.10 -13.00 -0.84
N ASN A 32 -23.54 -12.38 0.26
CA ASN A 32 -23.10 -11.03 0.66
C ASN A 32 -21.63 -11.05 1.14
N ARG A 33 -21.24 -12.11 1.84
CA ARG A 33 -19.85 -12.28 2.33
C ARG A 33 -18.88 -12.47 1.17
N ASP A 34 -19.22 -13.32 0.21
CA ASP A 34 -18.32 -13.65 -0.90
C ASP A 34 -18.11 -12.46 -1.84
N ALA A 35 -19.15 -11.66 -2.09
CA ALA A 35 -19.03 -10.44 -2.87
C ALA A 35 -18.08 -9.42 -2.22
N TYR A 36 -18.20 -9.22 -0.89
CA TYR A 36 -17.32 -8.31 -0.15
C TYR A 36 -15.86 -8.79 -0.12
N LEU A 37 -15.65 -10.09 0.11
CA LEU A 37 -14.31 -10.67 0.10
C LEU A 37 -13.66 -10.56 -1.29
N GLY A 38 -14.42 -10.81 -2.35
CA GLY A 38 -13.94 -10.67 -3.73
C GLY A 38 -13.45 -9.27 -4.05
N THR A 39 -14.23 -8.23 -3.71
CA THR A 39 -13.82 -6.84 -3.95
C THR A 39 -12.65 -6.43 -3.05
N THR A 40 -12.64 -6.85 -1.79
CA THR A 40 -11.54 -6.55 -0.86
C THR A 40 -10.21 -7.11 -1.37
N ILE A 41 -10.22 -8.37 -1.82
CA ILE A 41 -9.04 -9.02 -2.39
C ILE A 41 -8.59 -8.28 -3.65
N LEU A 42 -9.52 -7.97 -4.55
CA LEU A 42 -9.22 -7.25 -5.78
C LEU A 42 -8.62 -5.86 -5.50
N LEU A 43 -9.26 -5.09 -4.62
CA LEU A 43 -8.82 -3.75 -4.24
C LEU A 43 -7.51 -3.75 -3.45
N SER A 44 -7.13 -4.88 -2.84
CA SER A 44 -5.82 -5.05 -2.18
C SER A 44 -4.74 -5.46 -3.16
N LEU A 45 -5.06 -6.34 -4.11
CA LEU A 45 -4.12 -6.79 -5.14
C LEU A 45 -3.83 -5.70 -6.17
N LEU A 46 -4.83 -4.89 -6.53
CA LEU A 46 -4.69 -3.81 -7.52
C LEU A 46 -3.55 -2.82 -7.18
N PRO A 47 -3.48 -2.21 -5.99
CA PRO A 47 -2.40 -1.31 -5.62
C PRO A 47 -1.05 -2.03 -5.50
N LEU A 48 -1.03 -3.27 -5.00
CA LEU A 48 0.20 -4.07 -4.94
C LEU A 48 0.77 -4.35 -6.33
N ALA A 49 -0.09 -4.75 -7.27
CA ALA A 49 0.28 -4.99 -8.65
C ALA A 49 0.75 -3.70 -9.33
N PHE A 50 0.08 -2.57 -9.06
CA PHE A 50 0.48 -1.27 -9.59
C PHE A 50 1.87 -0.85 -9.10
N ILE A 51 2.13 -0.91 -7.79
CA ILE A 51 3.43 -0.58 -7.20
C ILE A 51 4.50 -1.53 -7.75
N GLY A 52 4.23 -2.83 -7.77
CA GLY A 52 5.14 -3.83 -8.32
C GLY A 52 5.48 -3.55 -9.80
N GLY A 53 4.47 -3.25 -10.61
CA GLY A 53 4.61 -2.90 -12.01
C GLY A 53 5.45 -1.65 -12.23
N VAL A 54 5.14 -0.56 -11.52
CA VAL A 54 5.90 0.70 -11.60
C VAL A 54 7.35 0.49 -11.19
N LEU A 55 7.62 -0.20 -10.09
CA LEU A 55 8.98 -0.47 -9.63
C LEU A 55 9.79 -1.30 -10.65
N LEU A 56 9.17 -2.29 -11.30
CA LEU A 56 9.84 -3.07 -12.35
C LEU A 56 10.19 -2.23 -13.58
N VAL A 57 9.29 -1.34 -14.01
CA VAL A 57 9.55 -0.42 -15.12
C VAL A 57 10.68 0.54 -14.77
N LEU A 58 10.63 1.17 -13.60
CA LEU A 58 11.68 2.08 -13.14
C LEU A 58 13.04 1.37 -13.04
N ARG A 59 13.07 0.13 -12.53
CA ARG A 59 14.28 -0.69 -12.49
C ARG A 59 14.84 -0.99 -13.87
N LYS A 60 13.98 -1.29 -14.86
CA LYS A 60 14.42 -1.49 -16.25
C LYS A 60 15.04 -0.22 -16.83
N ARG A 61 14.37 0.92 -16.64
CA ARG A 61 14.87 2.24 -17.11
C ARG A 61 16.18 2.65 -16.46
N ALA A 62 16.33 2.40 -15.16
CA ALA A 62 17.58 2.68 -14.45
C ALA A 62 18.75 1.86 -15.01
N ARG A 63 18.54 0.57 -15.27
CA ARG A 63 19.55 -0.31 -15.89
C ARG A 63 19.87 0.08 -17.33
N GLU A 64 18.88 0.53 -18.11
CA GLU A 64 19.11 1.06 -19.47
C GLU A 64 20.01 2.30 -19.43
N ARG A 65 19.80 3.20 -18.46
CA ARG A 65 20.64 4.40 -18.26
C ARG A 65 22.05 4.06 -17.76
N GLU A 66 22.17 3.09 -16.85
CA GLU A 66 23.47 2.61 -16.35
C GLU A 66 24.32 2.03 -17.49
N LYS A 67 23.73 1.21 -18.37
CA LYS A 67 24.41 0.68 -19.57
C LYS A 67 24.84 1.77 -20.56
N ALA A 68 24.09 2.89 -20.62
CA ALA A 68 24.45 4.05 -21.43
C ALA A 68 25.53 4.94 -20.78
N HIS A 69 25.88 4.71 -19.50
CA HIS A 69 26.80 5.52 -18.71
C HIS A 69 27.96 4.69 -18.10
N GLU A 70 28.40 3.62 -18.76
CA GLU A 70 29.59 2.82 -18.37
C GLU A 70 30.93 3.59 -18.47
N THR A 71 30.93 4.92 -18.31
CA THR A 71 32.16 5.73 -18.08
C THR A 71 31.91 6.88 -17.10
N SER A 72 31.23 6.64 -15.99
CA SER A 72 31.44 7.50 -14.81
C SER A 72 31.16 6.74 -13.52
N PRO A 73 32.15 6.60 -12.62
CA PRO A 73 32.02 5.77 -11.42
C PRO A 73 30.96 6.34 -10.48
N ILE A 74 30.21 5.42 -9.88
CA ILE A 74 29.26 5.56 -8.77
C ILE A 74 29.44 6.87 -7.97
N ARG A 75 28.65 7.90 -8.31
CA ARG A 75 28.23 8.91 -7.33
C ARG A 75 27.26 8.19 -6.40
N LEU A 76 27.76 7.78 -5.24
CA LEU A 76 26.94 7.54 -4.08
C LEU A 76 26.08 8.78 -3.85
N SER A 77 24.82 8.73 -4.27
CA SER A 77 23.80 9.65 -3.76
C SER A 77 23.39 9.11 -2.40
N THR A 78 24.00 9.69 -1.38
CA THR A 78 23.60 9.67 0.01
C THR A 78 22.08 9.83 0.16
N PRO A 79 21.46 9.20 1.18
CA PRO A 79 20.05 9.45 1.52
C PRO A 79 19.92 10.88 2.05
N GLY A 80 19.61 11.84 1.17
CA GLY A 80 19.52 13.25 1.56
C GLY A 80 18.94 14.22 0.52
N ASP A 81 18.83 13.86 -0.76
CA ASP A 81 18.35 14.78 -1.80
C ASP A 81 16.83 14.67 -2.08
N PHE A 82 16.04 14.40 -1.04
CA PHE A 82 14.62 14.78 -1.03
C PHE A 82 14.53 16.26 -0.64
N SER A 83 15.14 17.12 -1.45
CA SER A 83 15.01 18.58 -1.29
C SER A 83 13.70 19.02 -1.91
N ILE A 84 12.69 19.10 -1.04
CA ILE A 84 11.51 19.95 -1.15
C ILE A 84 12.00 21.40 -1.29
N CYS A 85 12.44 21.80 -2.49
CA CYS A 85 12.68 23.18 -2.95
C CYS A 85 12.64 23.07 -4.49
N ASN A 86 11.60 23.42 -5.24
CA ASN A 86 11.01 24.75 -5.33
C ASN A 86 9.77 24.66 -6.25
N VAL A 87 8.55 24.73 -5.68
CA VAL A 87 7.27 24.77 -6.45
C VAL A 87 6.70 26.19 -6.55
N THR A 88 7.45 27.21 -6.13
CA THR A 88 6.94 28.59 -5.95
C THR A 88 7.65 29.66 -6.78
N ASP A 89 8.33 29.30 -7.87
CA ASP A 89 8.96 30.27 -8.80
C ASP A 89 8.34 30.23 -10.21
N ASP A 90 7.02 30.10 -10.30
CA ASP A 90 6.26 30.25 -11.56
C ASP A 90 5.02 31.14 -11.33
N ALA A 91 5.26 32.26 -10.64
CA ALA A 91 4.35 33.40 -10.59
C ALA A 91 5.05 34.59 -11.25
N ARG A 92 5.10 34.55 -12.59
CA ARG A 92 5.37 35.75 -13.41
C ARG A 92 4.54 35.78 -14.67
#